data_AF-A0A9N8GRN7-F1
#
_entry.id   AF-A0A9N8GRN7-F1
#
_cell.length_a   1.000
_cell.length_b   1.000
_cell.length_c   1.000
_cell.angle_alpha   90.00
_cell.angle_beta   90.00
_cell.angle_gamma   90.00
#
_symmetry.space_group_name_H-M   'P 1'
#
loop_
_entity.id
_entity.type
_entity.pdbx_description
1 polymer ?
#
loop_
_entity_poly.entity_id
_entity_poly.type
_entity_poly.pdbx_seq_one_letter_code
_entity_poly.pdbx_strand_id
1 'polypeptide(L)' 'MATIPTQTHPLLAISFNAATDFTVLADHCENFAETLIENDDPTLKMALCGRLNAALALL' A
#
# COMPACT_ATOMS: atom_id res chain seq x y z
N MET A 1 -10.17 9.48 24.88
CA MET A 1 -10.16 8.49 23.80
C MET A 1 -10.00 9.27 22.51
N ALA A 2 -8.80 9.27 21.92
CA ALA A 2 -8.48 10.08 20.75
C ALA A 2 -8.84 9.28 19.49
N THR A 3 -9.92 9.68 18.82
CA THR A 3 -10.21 9.28 17.44
C THR A 3 -9.17 9.94 16.55
N ILE A 4 -8.21 9.17 16.05
CA ILE A 4 -7.20 9.67 15.11
C ILE A 4 -7.90 9.88 13.77
N PRO A 5 -7.92 11.12 13.23
CA PRO A 5 -8.59 11.40 11.97
C PRO A 5 -7.76 10.83 10.83
N THR A 6 -8.37 9.95 10.04
CA THR A 6 -8.02 9.73 8.63
C THR A 6 -6.52 9.60 8.35
N GLN A 7 -5.81 8.78 9.13
CA GLN A 7 -4.48 8.35 8.73
C GLN A 7 -4.68 7.42 7.54
N THR A 8 -4.52 7.98 6.34
CA THR A 8 -4.16 7.25 5.13
C THR A 8 -3.17 6.17 5.59
N HIS A 9 -3.57 4.88 5.54
CA HIS A 9 -2.83 3.79 6.19
C HIS A 9 -1.32 3.96 5.98
N PRO A 10 -0.46 3.65 6.96
CA PRO A 10 0.99 3.87 6.83
C PRO A 10 1.58 3.26 5.54
N LEU A 11 0.96 2.19 5.02
CA LEU A 11 1.23 1.59 3.72
C LEU A 11 1.04 2.53 2.51
N LEU A 12 0.11 3.49 2.58
CA LEU A 12 -0.09 4.58 1.62
C LEU A 12 0.85 5.77 1.84
N ALA A 13 1.70 5.78 2.87
CA ALA A 13 2.79 6.74 2.98
C ALA A 13 4.07 6.22 2.29
N ILE A 14 4.10 4.93 1.95
CA ILE A 14 5.25 4.28 1.32
C ILE A 14 5.37 4.78 -0.13
N SER A 15 6.53 5.34 -0.44
CA SER A 15 6.86 5.83 -1.77
C SER A 15 7.63 4.76 -2.51
N PHE A 16 7.08 4.29 -3.63
CA PHE A 16 7.78 3.40 -4.55
C PHE A 16 8.55 4.24 -5.56
N ASN A 17 9.78 3.85 -5.87
CA ASN A 17 10.63 4.50 -6.85
C ASN A 17 11.23 3.46 -7.80
N ALA A 18 11.76 3.88 -8.96
CA ALA A 18 12.45 2.99 -9.89
C ALA A 18 13.71 2.31 -9.30
N ALA A 19 14.22 2.82 -8.16
CA ALA A 19 15.30 2.20 -7.39
C ALA A 19 14.81 1.21 -6.31
N THR A 20 13.51 1.00 -6.16
CA THR A 20 12.97 0.04 -5.19
C THR A 20 13.25 -1.38 -5.68
N ASP A 21 14.00 -2.16 -4.90
CA ASP A 21 14.28 -3.56 -5.19
C ASP A 21 13.00 -4.40 -5.27
N PHE A 22 12.99 -5.36 -6.19
CA PHE A 22 11.86 -6.28 -6.38
C PHE A 22 11.49 -7.04 -5.10
N THR A 23 12.48 -7.38 -4.27
CA THR A 23 12.26 -8.03 -2.97
C THR A 23 11.51 -7.13 -1.99
N VAL A 24 11.82 -5.83 -1.97
CA VAL A 24 11.13 -4.85 -1.11
C VAL A 24 9.69 -4.63 -1.61
N LEU A 25 9.49 -4.61 -2.93
CA LEU A 25 8.15 -4.55 -3.51
C LEU A 25 7.31 -5.79 -3.14
N ALA A 26 7.91 -6.98 -3.17
CA ALA A 26 7.23 -8.23 -2.80
C ALA A 26 6.84 -8.26 -1.31
N ASP A 27 7.71 -7.81 -0.41
CA ASP A 27 7.40 -7.67 1.03
C ASP A 27 6.23 -6.70 1.25
N HIS A 28 6.23 -5.57 0.54
CA HIS A 28 5.12 -4.63 0.59
C HIS A 28 3.82 -5.23 0.04
N CYS A 29 3.85 -5.96 -1.08
CA CYS A 29 2.69 -6.70 -1.62
C CYS A 29 2.03 -7.59 -0.55
N GLU A 30 2.84 -8.31 0.22
CA GLU A 30 2.36 -9.21 1.27
C GLU A 30 1.65 -8.43 2.38
N ASN A 31 2.28 -7.33 2.84
CA ASN A 31 1.70 -6.45 3.86
C ASN A 31 0.40 -5.75 3.37
N PHE A 32 0.36 -5.36 2.09
CA PHE A 32 -0.85 -4.85 1.46
C PHE A 32 -1.95 -5.90 1.41
N ALA A 33 -1.64 -7.14 1.05
CA ALA A 33 -2.61 -8.24 0.99
C ALA A 33 -3.19 -8.56 2.38
N GLU A 34 -2.35 -8.60 3.41
CA GLU A 34 -2.79 -8.75 4.80
C GLU A 34 -3.73 -7.61 5.21
N THR A 35 -3.34 -6.37 4.93
CA THR A 35 -4.19 -5.19 5.18
C THR A 35 -5.49 -5.25 4.37
N LEU A 36 -5.48 -5.79 3.15
CA LEU A 36 -6.67 -5.93 2.31
C LEU A 36 -7.68 -6.96 2.85
N ILE A 37 -7.18 -7.93 3.63
CA ILE A 37 -7.96 -8.99 4.28
C ILE A 37 -8.49 -8.49 5.62
N GLU A 38 -7.67 -7.77 6.39
CA GLU A 38 -8.08 -7.18 7.67
C GLU A 38 -8.95 -5.93 7.51
N ASN A 39 -8.81 -5.22 6.39
CA ASN A 39 -9.49 -3.96 6.11
C ASN A 39 -10.36 -4.09 4.85
N ASP A 40 -11.68 -4.10 5.04
CA ASP A 40 -12.66 -4.19 3.95
C ASP A 40 -13.04 -2.81 3.38
N ASP A 41 -12.22 -1.78 3.61
CA ASP A 41 -12.49 -0.45 3.08
C ASP A 41 -12.20 -0.38 1.57
N PRO A 42 -13.23 -0.22 0.71
CA PRO A 42 -13.05 -0.26 -0.74
C PRO A 42 -12.18 0.89 -1.27
N THR A 43 -12.18 2.04 -0.59
CA THR A 43 -11.38 3.21 -0.97
C THR A 43 -9.90 2.92 -0.76
N LEU A 44 -9.57 2.31 0.38
CA LEU A 44 -8.22 1.85 0.71
C LEU A 44 -7.75 0.83 -0.31
N LYS A 45 -8.54 -0.21 -0.61
CA LYS A 45 -8.19 -1.25 -1.59
C LYS A 45 -7.84 -0.64 -2.95
N MET A 46 -8.64 0.31 -3.44
CA MET A 46 -8.38 0.98 -4.72
C MET A 46 -7.10 1.81 -4.68
N ALA A 47 -6.84 2.54 -3.58
CA ALA A 47 -5.62 3.33 -3.44
C ALA A 47 -4.35 2.45 -3.40
N LEU A 48 -4.37 1.34 -2.65
CA LEU A 48 -3.24 0.40 -2.56
C LEU A 48 -2.97 -0.25 -3.92
N CYS A 49 -4.01 -0.75 -4.59
CA CYS A 49 -3.89 -1.32 -5.95
C CYS A 49 -3.32 -0.32 -6.95
N GLY A 50 -3.77 0.94 -6.94
CA GLY A 50 -3.25 1.97 -7.83
C GLY A 50 -1.76 2.27 -7.59
N ARG A 51 -1.34 2.28 -6.33
CA ARG A 51 0.06 2.49 -5.93
C ARG A 51 0.95 1.32 -6.36
N LEU A 52 0.48 0.09 -6.12
CA LEU A 52 1.16 -1.13 -6.55
C LEU A 52 1.30 -1.21 -8.07
N ASN A 53 0.24 -0.89 -8.81
CA ASN A 53 0.27 -0.87 -10.27
C ASN A 53 1.26 0.19 -10.80
N ALA A 54 1.33 1.36 -10.17
CA ALA A 54 2.31 2.39 -10.53
C ALA A 54 3.75 1.92 -10.23
N ALA A 55 3.97 1.20 -9.13
CA ALA A 55 5.27 0.62 -8.80
C ALA A 55 5.68 -0.48 -9.81
N LEU A 56 4.76 -1.37 -10.18
CA LEU A 56 5.01 -2.38 -11.23
C LEU A 56 5.26 -1.74 -12.60
N ALA A 57 4.58 -0.63 -12.92
CA ALA A 57 4.76 0.08 -14.20
C ALA A 57 6.09 0.82 -14.32
N LEU A 58 6.82 1.02 -13.20
CA LEU A 58 8.17 1.59 -13.20
C LEU A 58 9.26 0.55 -13.47
N LEU A 59 8.92 -0.75 -13.49
CA LEU A 59 9.81 -1.88 -13.78
C LEU A 59 9.72 -2.30 -15.26
#